data_AF-G7YU24-F1
#
_entry.id   AF-G7YU24-F1
#
_cell.length_a   1.000
_cell.length_b   1.000
_cell.length_c   1.000
_cell.angle_alpha   90.00
_cell.angle_beta   90.00
_cell.angle_gamma   90.00
#
_symmetry.space_group_name_H-M   'P 1'
#
loop_
_entity.id
_entity.type
_entity.pdbx_description
1 polymer ?
#
loop_
_entity_poly.entity_id
_entity_poly.type
_entity_poly.pdbx_seq_one_letter_code
_entity_poly.pdbx_strand_id
1 'polypeptide(L)'
;MGFNSLLAHASVNHLHFHLWQAPEPLYAMVEDTRTKPNLPAYSELPEHPVHNFTFELSTVDGIGQFIDSIWRVIEACHSGEIAHNLFLARVLNHKSNHGLLRAVLWPRRSVYTPKTVGSEDKIETGYNVAVAELAGMFVVASHEVAAGMCQATVLRALTAERVSEEVIKSLEAKLLD
;
A
#
# COMPACT_ATOMS: atom_id res chain seq x y z
N MET A 1 -4.62 8.86 -5.20
CA MET A 1 -5.74 8.60 -4.27
C MET A 1 -5.33 7.49 -3.34
N GLY A 2 -5.54 7.62 -2.03
CA GLY A 2 -5.17 6.60 -1.05
C GLY A 2 -6.30 6.31 -0.07
N PHE A 3 -6.31 5.11 0.47
CA PHE A 3 -7.24 4.63 1.47
C PHE A 3 -6.51 3.85 2.54
N ASN A 4 -6.91 4.05 3.79
CA ASN A 4 -6.45 3.31 4.95
C ASN A 4 -7.68 2.62 5.55
N SER A 5 -7.73 1.29 5.56
CA SER A 5 -8.81 0.58 6.26
C SER A 5 -8.66 0.66 7.78
N LEU A 6 -9.62 0.09 8.51
CA LEU A 6 -9.52 0.01 9.98
C LEU A 6 -8.23 -0.68 10.39
N LEU A 7 -7.59 -0.16 11.44
CA LEU A 7 -6.28 -0.59 11.93
C LEU A 7 -5.12 -0.40 10.92
N ALA A 8 -5.38 0.16 9.73
CA ALA A 8 -4.42 0.48 8.67
C ALA A 8 -3.79 1.88 8.79
N HIS A 9 -3.68 2.40 10.02
CA HIS A 9 -3.44 3.82 10.30
C HIS A 9 -4.56 4.77 9.79
N ALA A 10 -5.81 4.31 9.74
CA ALA A 10 -6.96 5.21 9.63
C ALA A 10 -7.07 6.10 10.88
N SER A 11 -7.28 7.41 10.70
CA SER A 11 -7.47 8.36 11.82
C SER A 11 -8.92 8.48 12.26
N VAL A 12 -9.87 8.10 11.41
CA VAL A 12 -11.32 8.17 11.64
C VAL A 12 -11.95 6.84 11.23
N ASN A 13 -13.12 6.54 11.78
CA ASN A 13 -13.83 5.29 11.56
C ASN A 13 -14.83 5.34 10.39
N HIS A 14 -15.04 6.51 9.77
CA HIS A 14 -15.88 6.64 8.58
C HIS A 14 -15.06 6.41 7.30
N LEU A 15 -15.70 5.82 6.29
CA LEU A 15 -15.11 5.62 4.97
C LEU A 15 -14.78 6.96 4.32
N HIS A 16 -13.50 7.18 3.99
CA HIS A 16 -13.05 8.35 3.27
C HIS A 16 -11.80 8.00 2.44
N PHE A 17 -11.57 8.76 1.38
CA PHE A 17 -10.38 8.65 0.54
C PHE A 17 -9.52 9.91 0.68
N HIS A 18 -8.21 9.71 0.60
CA HIS A 18 -7.24 10.78 0.53
C HIS A 18 -6.91 11.08 -0.93
N LEU A 19 -6.97 12.35 -1.32
CA LEU A 19 -6.50 12.82 -2.63
C LEU A 19 -5.42 13.86 -2.41
N TRP A 20 -4.26 13.65 -3.02
CA TRP A 20 -3.14 14.58 -2.98
C TRP A 20 -2.35 14.48 -4.29
N GLN A 21 -1.57 15.51 -4.57
CA GLN A 21 -0.56 15.51 -5.62
C GLN A 21 0.79 15.21 -4.98
N ALA A 22 1.47 14.19 -5.49
CA ALA A 22 2.85 13.92 -5.09
C ALA A 22 3.80 14.90 -5.80
N PRO A 23 4.86 15.39 -5.13
CA PRO A 23 5.84 16.27 -5.75
C PRO A 23 6.68 15.54 -6.81
N GLU A 24 6.90 14.25 -6.61
CA GLU A 24 7.66 13.37 -7.49
C GLU A 24 6.84 12.10 -7.80
N PRO A 25 7.11 11.42 -8.93
CA PRO A 25 6.57 10.08 -9.17
C PRO A 25 6.90 9.13 -8.01
N LEU A 26 5.87 8.49 -7.45
CA LEU A 26 6.04 7.58 -6.33
C LEU A 26 6.51 6.19 -6.80
N TYR A 27 7.35 5.53 -6.01
CA TYR A 27 7.91 4.19 -6.29
C TYR A 27 6.85 3.21 -6.82
N ALA A 28 5.71 3.13 -6.14
CA ALA A 28 4.63 2.21 -6.51
C ALA A 28 4.06 2.45 -7.93
N MET A 29 4.28 3.62 -8.52
CA MET A 29 3.77 4.05 -9.83
C MET A 29 4.84 4.12 -10.92
N VAL A 30 6.11 3.89 -10.60
CA VAL A 30 7.22 3.89 -11.57
C VAL A 30 7.79 2.49 -11.79
N GLU A 31 7.70 1.61 -10.79
CA GLU A 31 8.24 0.27 -10.89
C GLU A 31 7.44 -0.65 -11.82
N ASP A 32 8.14 -1.60 -12.43
CA ASP A 32 7.53 -2.66 -13.19
C ASP A 32 6.90 -3.70 -12.25
N THR A 33 5.71 -4.19 -12.60
CA THR A 33 5.04 -5.26 -11.86
C THR A 33 5.46 -6.63 -12.39
N ARG A 34 5.36 -7.67 -11.57
CA ARG A 34 5.43 -9.06 -12.03
C ARG A 34 4.20 -9.83 -11.61
N THR A 35 3.92 -10.93 -12.30
CA THR A 35 2.92 -11.92 -11.84
C THR A 35 3.33 -12.50 -10.49
N LYS A 36 2.36 -12.67 -9.58
CA LYS A 36 2.61 -13.28 -8.26
C LYS A 36 2.93 -14.77 -8.44
N PRO A 37 4.03 -15.29 -7.84
CA PRO A 37 4.44 -16.68 -8.03
C PRO A 37 3.39 -17.73 -7.64
N ASN A 38 2.64 -17.48 -6.56
CA ASN A 38 1.64 -18.41 -6.04
C ASN A 38 0.20 -18.11 -6.50
N LEU A 39 0.01 -17.03 -7.27
CA LEU A 39 -1.32 -16.55 -7.62
C LEU A 39 -1.31 -15.90 -9.03
N PRO A 40 -1.26 -16.71 -10.12
CA PRO A 40 -0.96 -16.22 -11.47
C PRO A 40 -1.95 -15.20 -12.05
N ALA A 41 -3.17 -15.11 -11.51
CA ALA A 41 -4.18 -14.14 -11.93
C ALA A 41 -3.91 -12.72 -11.38
N TYR A 42 -2.92 -12.56 -10.50
CA TYR A 42 -2.62 -11.31 -9.82
C TYR A 42 -1.15 -10.93 -10.00
N SER A 43 -0.87 -9.64 -9.90
CA SER A 43 0.48 -9.08 -10.00
C SER A 43 0.92 -8.45 -8.69
N GLU A 44 2.21 -8.17 -8.57
CA GLU A 44 2.84 -7.48 -7.44
C GLU A 44 3.99 -6.56 -7.87
N LEU A 45 4.35 -5.64 -6.99
CA LEU A 45 5.62 -4.93 -6.96
C LEU A 45 6.69 -5.86 -6.36
N PRO A 46 7.64 -6.38 -7.16
CA PRO A 46 8.54 -7.47 -6.75
C PRO A 46 9.47 -7.14 -5.59
N GLU A 47 9.97 -5.91 -5.53
CA GLU A 47 10.97 -5.47 -4.56
C GLU A 47 10.35 -4.67 -3.40
N HIS A 48 9.02 -4.60 -3.33
CA HIS A 48 8.34 -3.91 -2.24
C HIS A 48 8.42 -4.76 -0.95
N PRO A 49 8.86 -4.19 0.19
CA PRO A 49 9.08 -4.96 1.42
C PRO A 49 7.80 -5.48 2.08
N VAL A 50 6.65 -4.89 1.75
CA VAL A 50 5.32 -5.32 2.18
C VAL A 50 4.64 -6.09 1.06
N HIS A 51 3.99 -7.20 1.40
CA HIS A 51 3.13 -7.94 0.49
C HIS A 51 2.12 -7.01 -0.19
N ASN A 52 1.88 -7.23 -1.47
CA ASN A 52 1.00 -6.39 -2.24
C ASN A 52 0.32 -7.14 -3.39
N PHE A 53 -0.75 -6.52 -3.87
CA PHE A 53 -1.48 -6.88 -5.07
C PHE A 53 -1.56 -5.65 -5.96
N THR A 54 -1.14 -5.79 -7.22
CA THR A 54 -1.21 -4.72 -8.21
C THR A 54 -2.24 -5.05 -9.28
N PHE A 55 -2.95 -4.00 -9.70
CA PHE A 55 -3.97 -4.06 -10.74
C PHE A 55 -3.73 -2.89 -11.68
N GLU A 56 -3.91 -3.10 -12.97
CA GLU A 56 -3.68 -2.07 -13.97
C GLU A 56 -4.85 -1.98 -14.94
N LEU A 57 -5.31 -0.76 -15.20
CA LEU A 57 -6.40 -0.44 -16.09
C LEU A 57 -5.87 0.41 -17.24
N SER A 58 -5.77 -0.21 -18.42
CA SER A 58 -5.25 0.43 -19.64
C SER A 58 -6.32 1.17 -20.43
N THR A 59 -7.56 0.70 -20.40
CA THR A 59 -8.71 1.31 -21.08
C THR A 59 -9.94 1.28 -20.16
N VAL A 60 -10.88 2.21 -20.38
CA VAL A 60 -12.11 2.31 -19.58
C VAL A 60 -13.03 1.09 -19.74
N ASP A 61 -12.94 0.36 -20.84
CA ASP A 61 -13.76 -0.83 -21.11
C ASP A 61 -13.51 -1.94 -20.08
N GLY A 62 -12.30 -2.00 -19.51
CA GLY A 62 -11.91 -2.98 -18.48
C GLY A 62 -12.28 -2.60 -17.05
N ILE A 63 -12.98 -1.46 -16.83
CA ILE A 63 -13.18 -0.92 -15.47
C ILE A 63 -13.93 -1.87 -14.54
N GLY A 64 -14.90 -2.62 -15.07
CA GLY A 64 -15.64 -3.60 -14.27
C GLY A 64 -14.72 -4.68 -13.70
N GLN A 65 -13.96 -5.35 -14.57
CA GLN A 65 -13.00 -6.38 -14.14
C GLN A 65 -11.91 -5.83 -13.22
N PHE A 66 -11.45 -4.60 -13.44
CA PHE A 66 -10.50 -3.93 -12.57
C PHE A 66 -11.05 -3.73 -11.15
N ILE A 67 -12.28 -3.21 -11.04
CA ILE A 67 -12.95 -3.01 -9.75
C ILE A 67 -13.22 -4.37 -9.08
N ASP A 68 -13.74 -5.35 -9.81
CA ASP A 68 -14.05 -6.68 -9.28
C ASP A 68 -12.80 -7.37 -8.72
N SER A 69 -11.67 -7.26 -9.42
CA SER A 69 -10.40 -7.86 -8.99
C SER A 69 -9.86 -7.20 -7.70
N ILE A 70 -9.96 -5.87 -7.59
CA ILE A 70 -9.61 -5.16 -6.35
C ILE A 70 -10.56 -5.57 -5.22
N TRP A 71 -11.86 -5.65 -5.51
CA TRP A 71 -12.88 -5.97 -4.53
C TRP A 71 -12.72 -7.37 -3.94
N ARG A 72 -12.38 -8.39 -4.76
CA ARG A 72 -12.09 -9.74 -4.26
C ARG A 72 -10.99 -9.77 -3.20
N VAL A 73 -9.93 -8.98 -3.40
CA VAL A 73 -8.84 -8.89 -2.41
C VAL A 73 -9.27 -8.14 -1.15
N ILE A 74 -10.07 -7.07 -1.30
CA ILE A 74 -10.66 -6.35 -0.16
C ILE A 74 -11.57 -7.27 0.65
N GLU A 75 -12.43 -8.05 -0.01
CA GLU A 75 -13.35 -8.99 0.62
C GLU A 75 -12.60 -10.13 1.33
N ALA A 76 -11.54 -10.66 0.72
CA ALA A 76 -10.67 -11.64 1.36
C ALA A 76 -9.96 -11.07 2.59
N CYS A 77 -9.50 -9.80 2.52
CA CYS A 77 -8.93 -9.10 3.67
C CYS A 77 -9.97 -8.94 4.78
N HIS A 78 -11.17 -8.46 4.47
CA HIS A 78 -12.24 -8.29 5.46
C HIS A 78 -12.63 -9.62 6.12
N SER A 79 -12.78 -10.69 5.33
CA SER A 79 -13.10 -12.03 5.83
C SER A 79 -11.96 -12.65 6.65
N GLY A 80 -10.74 -12.12 6.56
CA GLY A 80 -9.59 -12.51 7.38
C GLY A 80 -9.28 -11.52 8.49
N GLU A 81 -10.07 -10.46 8.67
CA GLU A 81 -9.79 -9.35 9.59
C GLU A 81 -8.40 -8.70 9.36
N ILE A 82 -7.97 -8.65 8.09
CA ILE A 82 -6.66 -8.13 7.70
C ILE A 82 -6.78 -6.64 7.35
N ALA A 83 -6.05 -5.82 8.11
CA ALA A 83 -5.87 -4.40 7.81
C ALA A 83 -5.18 -4.24 6.44
N HIS A 84 -5.56 -3.20 5.70
CA HIS A 84 -5.06 -2.99 4.35
C HIS A 84 -5.06 -1.52 3.95
N ASN A 85 -4.12 -1.17 3.07
CA ASN A 85 -4.06 0.13 2.40
C ASN A 85 -4.29 -0.07 0.92
N LEU A 86 -4.92 0.91 0.29
CA LEU A 86 -5.17 0.91 -1.15
C LEU A 86 -4.73 2.24 -1.73
N PHE A 87 -3.84 2.23 -2.71
CA PHE A 87 -3.37 3.41 -3.41
C PHE A 87 -3.63 3.30 -4.90
N LEU A 88 -4.14 4.37 -5.51
CA LEU A 88 -4.42 4.47 -6.94
C LEU A 88 -3.79 5.74 -7.50
N ALA A 89 -3.05 5.61 -8.58
CA ALA A 89 -2.55 6.73 -9.37
C ALA A 89 -2.22 6.29 -10.81
N ARG A 90 -1.96 7.27 -11.68
CA ARG A 90 -1.47 6.97 -13.03
C ARG A 90 -0.04 6.46 -12.94
N VAL A 91 0.27 5.44 -13.74
CA VAL A 91 1.63 4.94 -13.91
C VAL A 91 2.43 5.98 -14.68
N LEU A 92 3.66 6.22 -14.23
CA LEU A 92 4.57 7.25 -14.74
C LEU A 92 5.93 6.64 -15.15
N ASN A 93 5.97 5.35 -15.51
CA ASN A 93 7.20 4.71 -15.95
C ASN A 93 7.53 5.09 -17.40
N HIS A 94 8.81 5.03 -17.77
CA HIS A 94 9.29 5.41 -19.12
C HIS A 94 8.78 4.50 -20.26
N LYS A 95 8.16 3.36 -19.93
CA LYS A 95 7.73 2.33 -20.89
C LYS A 95 6.23 2.39 -21.23
N SER A 96 5.42 3.01 -20.38
CA SER A 96 3.97 3.12 -20.58
C SER A 96 3.62 4.46 -21.22
N ASN A 97 2.79 4.42 -22.27
CA ASN A 97 2.10 5.61 -22.71
C ASN A 97 1.30 6.16 -21.53
N HIS A 98 1.43 7.46 -21.27
CA HIS A 98 0.73 8.17 -20.21
C HIS A 98 -0.77 7.80 -20.28
N GLY A 99 -1.32 7.11 -19.28
CA GLY A 99 -2.72 6.69 -19.35
C GLY A 99 -3.12 5.52 -18.46
N LEU A 100 -2.20 4.59 -18.19
CA LEU A 100 -2.45 3.42 -17.33
C LEU A 100 -2.76 3.86 -15.89
N LEU A 101 -3.90 3.43 -15.35
CA LEU A 101 -4.21 3.59 -13.93
C LEU A 101 -3.77 2.33 -13.19
N ARG A 102 -2.98 2.47 -12.13
CA ARG A 102 -2.59 1.35 -11.27
C ARG A 102 -3.23 1.49 -9.90
N ALA A 103 -3.76 0.38 -9.40
CA ALA A 103 -4.08 0.21 -7.99
C ALA A 103 -3.04 -0.70 -7.35
N VAL A 104 -2.63 -0.36 -6.13
CA VAL A 104 -1.79 -1.22 -5.29
C VAL A 104 -2.49 -1.36 -3.95
N LEU A 105 -2.74 -2.61 -3.56
CA LEU A 105 -3.32 -2.97 -2.28
C LEU A 105 -2.26 -3.68 -1.44
N TRP A 106 -2.03 -3.18 -0.22
CA TRP A 106 -1.11 -3.77 0.74
C TRP A 106 -1.89 -4.33 1.93
N PRO A 107 -2.06 -5.66 2.05
CA PRO A 107 -2.40 -6.28 3.31
C PRO A 107 -1.25 -6.07 4.28
N ARG A 108 -1.55 -5.58 5.47
CA ARG A 108 -0.54 -5.21 6.47
C ARG A 108 -0.96 -5.67 7.87
N ARG A 109 0.02 -5.73 8.78
CA ARG A 109 -0.29 -5.99 10.18
C ARG A 109 -1.25 -4.93 10.72
N SER A 110 -2.11 -5.30 11.65
CA SER A 110 -2.97 -4.33 12.35
C SER A 110 -2.15 -3.43 13.27
N VAL A 111 -2.54 -2.16 13.37
CA VAL A 111 -2.01 -1.21 14.36
C VAL A 111 -3.10 -0.85 15.34
N TYR A 112 -2.81 -1.12 16.61
CA TYR A 112 -3.71 -0.87 17.75
C TYR A 112 -3.31 0.37 18.55
N THR A 113 -2.17 0.97 18.23
CA THR A 113 -1.68 2.18 18.88
C THR A 113 -2.12 3.43 18.12
N PRO A 114 -2.47 4.53 18.82
CA PRO A 114 -2.73 5.82 18.17
C PRO A 114 -1.54 6.27 17.31
N LYS A 115 -1.82 7.10 16.31
CA LYS A 115 -0.76 7.82 15.59
C LYS A 115 -0.03 8.73 16.56
N THR A 116 1.29 8.67 16.54
CA THR A 116 2.15 9.44 17.44
C THR A 116 2.89 10.58 16.73
N VAL A 117 2.73 10.73 15.41
CA VAL A 117 3.38 11.81 14.64
C VAL A 117 2.89 13.16 15.15
N GLY A 118 3.81 13.95 15.69
CA GLY A 118 3.54 15.27 16.26
C GLY A 118 3.26 15.31 17.77
N SER A 119 3.35 14.19 18.51
CA SER A 119 3.32 14.22 19.98
C SER A 119 4.73 14.41 20.54
N GLU A 120 4.90 15.39 21.44
CA GLU A 120 6.18 15.71 22.11
C GLU A 120 6.77 14.52 22.87
N ASP A 121 5.94 13.53 23.23
CA ASP A 121 6.34 12.30 23.89
C ASP A 121 6.39 11.10 22.92
N LYS A 122 7.63 10.71 22.58
CA LYS A 122 8.08 9.36 22.19
C LYS A 122 7.50 8.74 20.90
N ILE A 123 8.29 8.81 19.83
CA ILE A 123 8.39 7.76 18.80
C ILE A 123 9.86 7.45 18.54
N GLU A 124 10.20 6.18 18.38
CA GLU A 124 11.53 5.76 17.91
C GLU A 124 11.86 6.18 16.46
N THR A 125 10.87 6.57 15.63
CA THR A 125 11.09 6.84 14.19
C THR A 125 10.54 8.17 13.65
N GLY A 126 9.54 8.80 14.28
CA GLY A 126 9.05 10.13 13.85
C GLY A 126 8.08 10.17 12.66
N TYR A 127 7.57 9.01 12.21
CA TYR A 127 6.56 8.87 11.15
C TYR A 127 5.70 7.61 11.37
N ASN A 128 4.53 7.55 10.72
CA ASN A 128 3.68 6.34 10.68
C ASN A 128 3.66 5.79 9.25
N VAL A 129 3.68 4.48 9.07
CA VAL A 129 3.64 3.87 7.73
C VAL A 129 2.20 3.63 7.31
N ALA A 130 1.57 4.67 6.75
CA ALA A 130 0.23 4.60 6.16
C ALA A 130 0.31 4.44 4.63
N VAL A 131 -0.80 4.66 3.93
CA VAL A 131 -0.87 4.52 2.46
C VAL A 131 0.13 5.39 1.68
N ALA A 132 0.47 6.58 2.19
CA ALA A 132 1.43 7.47 1.53
C ALA A 132 2.85 6.90 1.60
N GLU A 133 3.26 6.43 2.78
CA GLU A 133 4.58 5.86 3.02
C GLU A 133 4.78 4.57 2.24
N LEU A 134 3.76 3.70 2.20
CA LEU A 134 3.76 2.48 1.38
C LEU A 134 3.86 2.79 -0.11
N ALA A 135 3.28 3.89 -0.58
CA ALA A 135 3.42 4.29 -1.97
C ALA A 135 4.82 4.85 -2.29
N GLY A 136 5.59 5.27 -1.28
CA GLY A 136 6.93 5.83 -1.41
C GLY A 136 7.06 7.30 -0.99
N MET A 137 6.04 7.88 -0.35
CA MET A 137 6.07 9.28 0.13
C MET A 137 6.01 9.31 1.66
N PHE A 138 7.13 9.66 2.31
CA PHE A 138 7.19 9.70 3.77
C PHE A 138 6.78 11.05 4.34
N VAL A 139 5.73 11.07 5.17
CA VAL A 139 5.34 12.22 5.97
C VAL A 139 5.98 12.10 7.35
N VAL A 140 6.91 12.99 7.66
CA VAL A 140 7.70 12.96 8.90
C VAL A 140 7.40 14.15 9.82
N ALA A 141 7.61 13.95 11.12
CA ALA A 141 7.29 14.95 12.15
C ALA A 141 8.20 16.18 12.13
N SER A 142 9.46 16.06 11.68
CA SER A 142 10.41 17.17 11.69
C SER A 142 11.52 17.02 10.64
N HIS A 143 12.27 18.10 10.43
CA HIS A 143 13.45 18.10 9.57
C HIS A 143 14.54 17.16 10.11
N GLU A 144 14.73 17.07 11.42
CA GLU A 144 15.72 16.19 12.05
C GLU A 144 15.40 14.71 11.77
N VAL A 145 14.12 14.34 11.82
CA VAL A 145 13.67 13.01 11.41
C VAL A 145 14.00 12.78 9.94
N ALA A 146 13.65 13.72 9.06
CA ALA A 146 13.95 13.62 7.63
C ALA A 146 15.44 13.44 7.36
N ALA A 147 16.29 14.24 8.01
CA ALA A 147 17.74 14.22 7.87
C ALA A 147 18.38 12.94 8.40
N GLY A 148 17.77 12.32 9.41
CA GLY A 148 18.21 11.04 9.98
C GLY A 148 17.74 9.80 9.21
N MET A 149 16.82 9.94 8.25
CA MET A 149 16.35 8.82 7.46
C MET A 149 17.41 8.31 6.50
N CYS A 150 17.56 6.99 6.46
CA CYS A 150 18.34 6.30 5.46
C CYS A 150 17.61 5.03 4.98
N GLN A 151 18.08 4.45 3.88
CA GLN A 151 17.49 3.25 3.28
C GLN A 151 17.26 2.13 4.30
N ALA A 152 18.23 1.87 5.19
CA ALA A 152 18.11 0.82 6.19
C ALA A 152 16.98 1.07 7.19
N THR A 153 16.80 2.32 7.64
CA THR A 153 15.71 2.68 8.56
C THR A 153 14.34 2.61 7.88
N VAL A 154 14.24 3.08 6.64
CA VAL A 154 13.01 3.04 5.84
C VAL A 154 12.61 1.59 5.55
N LEU A 155 13.57 0.77 5.10
CA LEU A 155 13.32 -0.64 4.83
C LEU A 155 12.85 -1.38 6.08
N ARG A 156 13.47 -1.10 7.24
CA ARG A 156 13.05 -1.68 8.53
C ARG A 156 11.62 -1.27 8.88
N ALA A 157 11.28 0.01 8.73
CA ALA A 157 9.94 0.51 9.04
C ALA A 157 8.87 -0.10 8.12
N LEU A 158 9.12 -0.14 6.81
CA LEU A 158 8.20 -0.77 5.86
C LEU A 158 8.05 -2.27 6.12
N THR A 159 9.17 -2.99 6.34
CA THR A 159 9.16 -4.43 6.60
C THR A 159 8.38 -4.75 7.88
N ALA A 160 8.42 -3.88 8.88
CA ALA A 160 7.64 -4.05 10.10
C ALA A 160 6.13 -4.05 9.83
N GLU A 161 5.64 -3.48 8.71
CA GLU A 161 4.22 -3.49 8.36
C GLU A 161 3.72 -4.79 7.72
N ARG A 162 4.63 -5.68 7.33
CA ARG A 162 4.31 -6.92 6.64
C ARG A 162 3.48 -7.85 7.52
N VAL A 163 2.44 -8.46 6.96
CA VAL A 163 1.75 -9.60 7.59
C VAL A 163 2.66 -10.83 7.62
N SER A 164 2.37 -11.83 8.47
CA SER A 164 3.16 -13.07 8.47
C SER A 164 2.96 -13.86 7.16
N GLU A 165 3.90 -14.75 6.87
CA GLU A 165 3.81 -15.66 5.73
C GLU A 165 2.58 -16.59 5.81
N GLU A 166 2.12 -16.97 7.00
CA GLU A 166 0.89 -17.77 7.11
C GLU A 166 -0.34 -16.95 6.72
N VAL A 167 -0.39 -15.69 7.15
CA VAL A 167 -1.52 -14.79 6.86
C VAL A 167 -1.63 -14.50 5.37
N ILE A 168 -0.52 -14.17 4.69
CA ILE A 168 -0.57 -13.90 3.25
C ILE A 168 -0.92 -15.16 2.46
N LYS A 169 -0.40 -16.34 2.84
CA LYS A 169 -0.76 -17.60 2.18
C LYS A 169 -2.22 -17.95 2.35
N SER A 170 -2.78 -17.71 3.55
CA SER A 170 -4.21 -17.91 3.80
C SER A 170 -5.06 -16.95 2.97
N LEU A 171 -4.66 -15.68 2.85
CA LEU A 171 -5.32 -14.70 1.99
C LEU A 171 -5.26 -15.13 0.51
N GLU A 172 -4.08 -15.49 -0.01
CA GLU A 172 -3.89 -15.93 -1.39
C GLU A 172 -4.69 -17.20 -1.71
N ALA A 173 -4.80 -18.14 -0.76
CA ALA A 173 -5.62 -19.33 -0.92
C ALA A 173 -7.11 -18.99 -1.14
N LYS A 174 -7.66 -18.01 -0.40
CA LYS A 174 -9.04 -17.55 -0.59
C LYS A 174 -9.30 -16.89 -1.95
N LEU A 175 -8.25 -16.48 -2.66
CA LEU A 175 -8.37 -15.85 -3.99
C LEU A 175 -8.29 -16.86 -5.14
N LEU A 176 -7.97 -18.13 -4.84
CA LEU A 176 -8.00 -19.23 -5.80
C LEU A 176 -9.41 -19.84 -5.94
N ASP A 177 -10.24 -19.67 -4.91
CA ASP A 177 -11.66 -20.05 -4.89
C ASP A 177 -12.54 -19.05 -5.69
#